data_AF-A0A6J6LNV0-F1
#
_entry.id   AF-A0A6J6LNV0-F1
#
_cell.length_a   1.000
_cell.length_b   1.000
_cell.length_c   1.000
_cell.angle_alpha   90.00
_cell.angle_beta   90.00
_cell.angle_gamma   90.00
#
_symmetry.space_group_name_H-M   'P 1'
#
loop_
_entity.id
_entity.type
_entity.pdbx_description
1 polymer ?
#
loop_
_entity_poly.entity_id
_entity_poly.type
_entity_poly.pdbx_seq_one_letter_code
_entity_poly.pdbx_strand_id
1 'polypeptide(L)'
;MTGASLASADEKRRALGDKIGAQEVCDWFFPAATSRGYELPIINQIWDLLRAFASFGFCKAHAAAFAMPTYQSAWLKTHYPAAFLAGVLTHEPGMYPKRLIVDEARQMSIAIAPLDVNESDSCYRVEDQGSAIRIALSTISKISDGEIASIIAGRPYTDLSDFVHRSGSSAPVTESAILTGAFDRLHSDLNRRDLLLHLSDLERSPNKAISGAQMNLAFAPPALISSGLPGMNSAESVRHEVERLGIDMSHHLIEFYSDFLNAIGAVRSSQLLDTRSGSSVLVAGIKVAMQTPPVRSGKRVIFLTLDDGYGCSDSAFFSDAQTDFASTLYSSSLLLVRGVTRRTGARGISIRGTGAWDLRAAYETWRAKESTLAI
;
A
#
# COMPACT_ATOMS: atom_id res chain seq x y z
N MET A 1 -40.19 19.15 19.90
CA MET A 1 -40.87 18.94 21.19
C MET A 1 -41.04 20.24 21.98
N THR A 2 -39.99 21.03 22.20
CA THR A 2 -40.06 22.26 23.03
C THR A 2 -40.49 23.52 22.27
N GLY A 3 -40.36 23.54 20.93
CA GLY A 3 -40.66 24.72 20.11
C GLY A 3 -39.57 25.81 20.17
N ALA A 4 -38.39 25.48 20.69
CA ALA A 4 -37.22 26.36 20.64
C ALA A 4 -36.77 26.63 19.20
N SER A 5 -36.14 27.79 18.97
CA SER A 5 -35.49 28.09 17.70
C SER A 5 -34.28 27.19 17.47
N LEU A 6 -33.83 27.05 16.21
CA LEU A 6 -32.65 26.25 15.88
C LEU A 6 -31.38 26.78 16.55
N ALA A 7 -31.24 28.10 16.68
CA ALA A 7 -30.12 28.72 17.37
C ALA A 7 -30.11 28.38 18.87
N SER A 8 -31.26 28.51 19.54
CA SER A 8 -31.40 28.13 20.95
C SER A 8 -31.16 26.62 21.14
N ALA A 9 -31.59 25.77 20.21
CA ALA A 9 -31.32 24.34 20.26
C ALA A 9 -29.81 24.01 20.17
N ASP A 10 -29.03 24.74 19.39
CA ASP A 10 -27.56 24.55 19.36
C ASP A 10 -26.91 25.00 20.67
N GLU A 11 -27.36 26.09 21.29
CA GLU A 11 -26.89 26.49 22.62
C GLU A 11 -27.15 25.39 23.66
N LYS A 12 -28.36 24.81 23.67
CA LYS A 12 -28.70 23.68 24.54
C LYS A 12 -27.83 22.45 24.24
N ARG A 13 -27.56 22.15 22.96
CA ARG A 13 -26.64 21.06 22.57
C ARG A 13 -25.23 21.28 23.12
N ARG A 14 -24.71 22.52 23.11
CA ARG A 14 -23.39 22.84 23.68
C ARG A 14 -23.39 22.63 25.20
N ALA A 15 -24.44 23.07 25.88
CA ALA A 15 -24.60 22.91 27.33
C ALA A 15 -24.73 21.43 27.75
N LEU A 16 -25.19 20.52 26.88
CA LEU A 16 -25.18 19.07 27.18
C LEU A 16 -23.76 18.47 27.28
N GLY A 17 -22.71 19.20 26.88
CA GLY A 17 -21.32 18.73 26.92
C GLY A 17 -20.71 18.66 28.32
N ASP A 18 -21.29 19.35 29.31
CA ASP A 18 -20.87 19.30 30.69
C ASP A 18 -22.03 18.87 31.61
N LYS A 19 -21.70 18.43 32.84
CA LYS A 19 -22.72 17.88 33.75
C LYS A 19 -23.67 18.96 34.29
N ILE A 20 -23.16 20.17 34.47
CA ILE A 20 -23.92 21.29 35.05
C ILE A 20 -24.91 21.82 34.00
N GLY A 21 -24.43 22.13 32.80
CA GLY A 21 -25.27 22.56 31.69
C GLY A 21 -26.28 21.48 31.29
N ALA A 22 -25.92 20.19 31.35
CA ALA A 22 -26.89 19.13 31.10
C ALA A 22 -28.09 19.14 32.08
N GLN A 23 -27.85 19.47 33.36
CA GLN A 23 -28.93 19.61 34.34
C GLN A 23 -29.78 20.86 34.06
N GLU A 24 -29.15 22.00 33.74
CA GLU A 24 -29.87 23.22 33.37
C GLU A 24 -30.77 23.04 32.13
N VAL A 25 -30.29 22.29 31.13
CA VAL A 25 -31.08 21.92 29.96
C VAL A 25 -32.22 20.99 30.35
N CYS A 26 -32.02 20.05 31.28
CA CYS A 26 -33.06 19.15 31.81
C CYS A 26 -34.21 19.96 32.43
N ASP A 27 -33.86 20.86 33.34
CA ASP A 27 -34.80 21.66 34.12
C ASP A 27 -35.63 22.59 33.22
N TRP A 28 -35.06 23.02 32.10
CA TRP A 28 -35.77 23.76 31.05
C TRP A 28 -36.63 22.87 30.15
N PHE A 29 -36.12 21.70 29.76
CA PHE A 29 -36.72 20.83 28.73
C PHE A 29 -38.07 20.25 29.16
N PHE A 30 -38.17 19.81 30.42
CA PHE A 30 -39.39 19.20 30.95
C PHE A 30 -40.58 20.17 30.93
N PRO A 31 -40.51 21.38 31.53
CA PRO A 31 -41.59 22.37 31.44
C PRO A 31 -41.90 22.81 29.99
N ALA A 32 -40.87 22.99 29.16
CA ALA A 32 -41.03 23.40 27.77
C ALA A 32 -41.74 22.35 26.91
N ALA A 33 -41.54 21.06 27.19
CA ALA A 33 -42.26 19.98 26.53
C ALA A 33 -43.67 19.79 27.10
N THR A 34 -43.86 19.84 28.42
CA THR A 34 -45.18 19.70 29.06
C THR A 34 -46.14 20.80 28.63
N SER A 35 -45.68 22.06 28.53
CA SER A 35 -46.49 23.19 28.04
C SER A 35 -46.97 23.05 26.59
N ARG A 36 -46.34 22.17 25.82
CA ARG A 36 -46.73 21.81 24.44
C ARG A 36 -47.66 20.60 24.38
N GLY A 37 -48.05 20.03 25.52
CA GLY A 37 -49.01 18.92 25.63
C GLY A 37 -48.41 17.52 25.52
N TYR A 38 -47.10 17.36 25.66
CA TYR A 38 -46.47 16.03 25.67
C TYR A 38 -46.59 15.36 27.05
N GLU A 39 -46.91 14.06 27.06
CA GLU A 39 -47.01 13.28 28.30
C GLU A 39 -45.63 12.98 28.91
N LEU A 40 -45.57 12.90 30.24
CA LEU A 40 -44.34 12.66 31.00
C LEU A 40 -43.54 11.42 30.54
N PRO A 41 -44.16 10.25 30.24
CA PRO A 41 -43.42 9.09 29.76
C PRO A 41 -42.66 9.35 28.45
N ILE A 42 -43.26 10.08 27.52
CA ILE A 42 -42.63 10.45 26.24
C ILE A 42 -41.48 11.43 26.49
N ILE A 43 -41.69 12.43 27.34
CA ILE A 43 -40.65 13.42 27.69
C ILE A 43 -39.44 12.73 28.30
N ASN A 44 -39.64 11.81 29.25
CA ASN A 44 -38.57 11.03 29.86
C ASN A 44 -37.78 10.22 28.81
N GLN A 45 -38.47 9.50 27.92
CA GLN A 45 -37.84 8.72 26.87
C GLN A 45 -36.97 9.57 25.93
N ILE A 46 -37.48 10.73 25.49
CA ILE A 46 -36.73 11.63 24.62
C ILE A 46 -35.57 12.29 25.37
N TRP A 47 -35.75 12.66 26.63
CA TRP A 47 -34.67 13.21 27.45
C TRP A 47 -33.52 12.21 27.61
N ASP A 48 -33.82 10.95 27.92
CA ASP A 48 -32.82 9.90 28.01
C ASP A 48 -32.04 9.72 26.70
N LEU A 49 -32.74 9.80 25.57
CA LEU A 49 -32.12 9.78 24.25
C LEU A 49 -31.18 10.98 24.07
N LEU A 50 -31.64 12.21 24.30
CA LEU A 50 -30.84 13.43 24.16
C LEU A 50 -29.59 13.40 25.05
N ARG A 51 -29.74 12.95 26.30
CA ARG A 51 -28.64 12.79 27.26
C ARG A 51 -27.63 11.74 26.79
N ALA A 52 -28.08 10.61 26.25
CA ALA A 52 -27.19 9.60 25.70
C ALA A 52 -26.44 10.11 24.44
N PHE A 53 -27.13 10.85 23.57
CA PHE A 53 -26.54 11.44 22.37
C PHE A 53 -25.57 12.58 22.65
N ALA A 54 -25.62 13.22 23.82
CA ALA A 54 -24.67 14.27 24.18
C ALA A 54 -23.20 13.78 24.12
N SER A 55 -22.96 12.50 24.43
CA SER A 55 -21.62 11.92 24.43
C SER A 55 -21.16 11.37 23.06
N PHE A 56 -22.08 11.10 22.13
CA PHE A 56 -21.77 10.45 20.84
C PHE A 56 -22.35 11.16 19.60
N GLY A 57 -22.99 12.31 19.80
CA GLY A 57 -23.60 13.10 18.74
C GLY A 57 -22.55 13.66 17.79
N PHE A 58 -22.77 13.51 16.49
CA PHE A 58 -21.83 13.94 15.46
C PHE A 58 -22.44 15.02 14.55
N CYS A 59 -21.60 15.94 14.06
CA CYS A 59 -22.04 17.00 13.18
C CYS A 59 -22.42 16.43 11.80
N LYS A 60 -23.71 16.44 11.46
CA LYS A 60 -24.21 15.90 10.19
C LYS A 60 -23.62 16.60 8.97
N ALA A 61 -23.43 17.93 9.02
CA ALA A 61 -22.85 18.67 7.90
C ALA A 61 -21.40 18.25 7.63
N HIS A 62 -20.61 18.06 8.69
CA HIS A 62 -19.25 17.53 8.57
C HIS A 62 -19.26 16.10 8.03
N ALA A 63 -20.09 15.21 8.59
CA ALA A 63 -20.21 13.83 8.08
C ALA A 63 -20.59 13.78 6.59
N ALA A 64 -21.55 14.61 6.16
CA ALA A 64 -21.98 14.67 4.76
C ALA A 64 -20.85 15.14 3.83
N ALA A 65 -20.06 16.13 4.26
CA ALA A 65 -18.92 16.63 3.50
C ALA A 65 -17.84 15.56 3.27
N PHE A 66 -17.62 14.63 4.21
CA PHE A 66 -16.70 13.48 4.04
C PHE A 66 -17.36 12.27 3.34
N ALA A 67 -18.67 12.07 3.50
CA ALA A 67 -19.39 10.99 2.85
C ALA A 67 -19.43 11.16 1.33
N MET A 68 -19.54 12.40 0.84
CA MET A 68 -19.58 12.69 -0.60
C MET A 68 -18.32 12.22 -1.35
N PRO A 69 -17.08 12.62 -0.98
CA PRO A 69 -15.87 12.12 -1.64
C PRO A 69 -15.67 10.62 -1.43
N THR A 70 -16.09 10.06 -0.28
CA THR A 70 -16.05 8.61 -0.07
C THR A 70 -16.92 7.86 -1.07
N TYR A 71 -18.15 8.35 -1.30
CA TYR A 71 -19.06 7.79 -2.30
C TYR A 71 -18.52 7.96 -3.72
N GLN A 72 -17.98 9.14 -4.05
CA GLN A 72 -17.37 9.40 -5.36
C GLN A 72 -16.18 8.46 -5.63
N SER A 73 -15.29 8.26 -4.65
CA SER A 73 -14.19 7.31 -4.74
C SER A 73 -14.68 5.88 -4.92
N ALA A 74 -15.70 5.46 -4.16
CA ALA A 74 -16.28 4.13 -4.30
C ALA A 74 -16.93 3.92 -5.68
N TRP A 75 -17.61 4.95 -6.20
CA TRP A 75 -18.21 4.92 -7.54
C TRP A 75 -17.13 4.82 -8.63
N LEU A 76 -16.08 5.64 -8.56
CA LEU A 76 -14.95 5.58 -9.49
C LEU A 76 -14.24 4.22 -9.43
N LYS A 77 -14.00 3.68 -8.23
CA LYS A 77 -13.42 2.35 -8.07
C LYS A 77 -14.32 1.24 -8.63
N THR A 78 -15.65 1.40 -8.58
CA THR A 78 -16.59 0.40 -9.11
C THR A 78 -16.67 0.42 -10.62
N HIS A 79 -16.67 1.61 -11.24
CA HIS A 79 -16.92 1.76 -12.69
C HIS A 79 -15.65 1.99 -13.52
N TYR A 80 -14.61 2.58 -12.95
CA TYR A 80 -13.34 2.91 -13.61
C TYR A 80 -12.14 2.56 -12.71
N PRO A 81 -12.01 1.28 -12.28
CA PRO A 81 -11.03 0.88 -11.27
C PRO A 81 -9.59 1.18 -11.67
N ALA A 82 -9.20 0.94 -12.92
CA ALA A 82 -7.84 1.20 -13.39
C ALA A 82 -7.48 2.69 -13.33
N ALA A 83 -8.39 3.57 -13.76
CA ALA A 83 -8.18 5.02 -13.70
C ALA A 83 -8.16 5.52 -12.24
N PHE A 84 -9.03 4.98 -11.39
CA PHE A 84 -9.04 5.30 -9.97
C PHE A 84 -7.72 4.93 -9.30
N LEU A 85 -7.26 3.68 -9.48
CA LEU A 85 -6.02 3.19 -8.88
C LEU A 85 -4.79 3.92 -9.43
N ALA A 86 -4.74 4.20 -10.74
CA ALA A 86 -3.68 5.03 -11.33
C ALA A 86 -3.64 6.44 -10.70
N GLY A 87 -4.80 7.05 -10.45
CA GLY A 87 -4.89 8.33 -9.74
C GLY A 87 -4.40 8.26 -8.30
N VAL A 88 -4.78 7.21 -7.55
CA VAL A 88 -4.30 7.01 -6.18
C VAL A 88 -2.79 6.77 -6.13
N LEU A 89 -2.26 5.97 -7.07
CA LEU A 89 -0.82 5.71 -7.22
C LEU A 89 -0.03 6.95 -7.63
N THR A 90 -0.64 7.86 -8.40
CA THR A 90 0.02 9.11 -8.82
C THR A 90 0.09 10.14 -7.70
N HIS A 91 -0.99 10.25 -6.90
CA HIS A 91 -1.08 11.29 -5.87
C HIS A 91 -0.59 10.87 -4.49
N GLU A 92 -0.44 9.57 -4.24
CA GLU A 92 0.11 8.99 -3.02
C GLU A 92 -0.32 9.70 -1.73
N PRO A 93 -1.59 9.52 -1.30
CA PRO A 93 -2.11 10.19 -0.11
C PRO A 93 -1.44 9.72 1.21
N GLY A 94 -0.43 8.85 1.15
CA GLY A 94 0.42 8.45 2.28
C GLY A 94 -0.19 7.43 3.25
N MET A 95 -1.41 6.97 3.00
CA MET A 95 -2.13 6.07 3.92
C MET A 95 -1.69 4.60 3.80
N TYR A 96 -1.34 4.16 2.59
CA TYR A 96 -0.96 2.78 2.27
C TYR A 96 0.28 2.78 1.38
N PRO A 97 1.15 1.76 1.51
CA PRO A 97 2.29 1.64 0.61
C PRO A 97 1.82 1.32 -0.82
N LYS A 98 2.55 1.84 -1.83
CA LYS A 98 2.20 1.64 -3.25
C LYS A 98 2.01 0.17 -3.63
N ARG A 99 2.83 -0.73 -3.08
CA ARG A 99 2.72 -2.18 -3.28
C ARG A 99 1.31 -2.71 -3.00
N LEU A 100 0.67 -2.25 -1.91
CA LEU A 100 -0.66 -2.73 -1.56
C LEU A 100 -1.72 -2.26 -2.57
N ILE A 101 -1.53 -1.06 -3.13
CA ILE A 101 -2.42 -0.52 -4.16
C ILE A 101 -2.24 -1.30 -5.47
N VAL A 102 -1.01 -1.70 -5.77
CA VAL A 102 -0.68 -2.61 -6.88
C VAL A 102 -1.32 -4.00 -6.67
N ASP A 103 -1.28 -4.54 -5.46
CA ASP A 103 -1.94 -5.81 -5.14
C ASP A 103 -3.46 -5.74 -5.26
N GLU A 104 -4.05 -4.60 -4.89
CA GLU A 104 -5.47 -4.34 -5.13
C GLU A 104 -5.79 -4.32 -6.64
N ALA A 105 -4.94 -3.72 -7.47
CA ALA A 105 -5.11 -3.78 -8.93
C ALA A 105 -5.11 -5.23 -9.45
N ARG A 106 -4.17 -6.06 -8.96
CA ARG A 106 -4.10 -7.49 -9.32
C ARG A 106 -5.36 -8.25 -8.90
N GLN A 107 -5.87 -8.02 -7.70
CA GLN A 107 -7.11 -8.64 -7.21
C GLN A 107 -8.33 -8.22 -8.03
N MET A 108 -8.31 -7.00 -8.58
CA MET A 108 -9.32 -6.50 -9.51
C MET A 108 -9.09 -6.95 -10.96
N SER A 109 -8.16 -7.88 -11.21
CA SER A 109 -7.78 -8.39 -12.54
C SER A 109 -7.27 -7.31 -13.49
N ILE A 110 -6.63 -6.27 -12.95
CA ILE A 110 -5.97 -5.22 -13.72
C ILE A 110 -4.48 -5.54 -13.76
N ALA A 111 -3.94 -5.67 -14.97
CA ALA A 111 -2.53 -5.95 -15.18
C ALA A 111 -1.66 -4.74 -14.82
N ILE A 112 -0.46 -5.00 -14.34
CA ILE A 112 0.56 -3.97 -14.12
C ILE A 112 1.53 -4.04 -15.28
N ALA A 113 1.47 -3.06 -16.17
CA ALA A 113 2.42 -2.97 -17.27
C ALA A 113 3.75 -2.42 -16.73
N PRO A 114 4.88 -3.06 -17.08
CA PRO A 114 6.19 -2.68 -16.56
C PRO A 114 6.56 -1.26 -17.01
N LEU A 115 7.55 -0.70 -16.32
CA LEU A 115 8.18 0.54 -16.75
C LEU A 115 8.71 0.37 -18.18
N ASP A 116 8.60 1.41 -19.01
CA ASP A 116 9.11 1.43 -20.38
C ASP A 116 9.58 2.85 -20.72
N VAL A 117 10.82 2.99 -21.18
CA VAL A 117 11.42 4.31 -21.45
C VAL A 117 10.72 5.09 -22.57
N ASN A 118 10.00 4.41 -23.46
CA ASN A 118 9.27 5.01 -24.58
C ASN A 118 7.77 5.21 -24.27
N GLU A 119 7.17 4.35 -23.46
CA GLU A 119 5.72 4.39 -23.19
C GLU A 119 5.33 4.98 -21.82
N SER A 120 6.15 4.83 -20.76
CA SER A 120 5.80 5.28 -19.40
C SER A 120 5.80 6.80 -19.27
N ASP A 121 4.79 7.41 -18.68
CA ASP A 121 4.77 8.86 -18.46
C ASP A 121 5.29 9.24 -17.04
N SER A 122 5.32 10.54 -16.77
CA SER A 122 5.49 11.16 -15.45
C SER A 122 4.49 10.63 -14.41
N CYS A 123 3.27 10.28 -14.83
CA CYS A 123 2.20 9.76 -13.97
C CYS A 123 1.79 8.35 -14.41
N TYR A 124 1.07 7.63 -13.54
CA TYR A 124 0.57 6.29 -13.86
C TYR A 124 -0.48 6.39 -14.96
N ARG A 125 -0.36 5.55 -15.98
CA ARG A 125 -1.22 5.61 -17.17
C ARG A 125 -2.07 4.36 -17.30
N VAL A 126 -3.33 4.54 -17.67
CA VAL A 126 -4.22 3.43 -18.02
C VAL A 126 -3.98 3.03 -19.46
N GLU A 127 -3.80 1.73 -19.70
CA GLU A 127 -3.62 1.14 -21.02
C GLU A 127 -4.69 0.11 -21.32
N ASP A 128 -4.72 -0.37 -22.56
CA ASP A 128 -5.58 -1.46 -23.01
C ASP A 128 -7.06 -1.28 -22.63
N GLN A 129 -7.57 -0.06 -22.81
CA GLN A 129 -8.96 0.29 -22.49
C GLN A 129 -9.36 0.03 -21.02
N GLY A 130 -8.40 0.06 -20.08
CA GLY A 130 -8.67 -0.14 -18.66
C GLY A 130 -8.27 -1.50 -18.11
N SER A 131 -7.69 -2.40 -18.92
CA SER A 131 -7.21 -3.68 -18.41
C SER A 131 -5.80 -3.64 -17.83
N ALA A 132 -5.04 -2.55 -18.04
CA ALA A 132 -3.69 -2.41 -17.51
C ALA A 132 -3.38 -1.01 -16.96
N ILE A 133 -2.50 -0.94 -15.96
CA ILE A 133 -1.89 0.29 -15.45
C ILE A 133 -0.39 0.22 -15.70
N ARG A 134 0.14 1.16 -16.48
CA ARG A 134 1.58 1.32 -16.70
C ARG A 134 2.21 2.11 -15.57
N ILE A 135 3.33 1.59 -15.07
CA ILE A 135 4.14 2.24 -14.05
C ILE A 135 4.75 3.54 -14.59
N ALA A 136 4.67 4.58 -13.77
CA ALA A 136 5.19 5.90 -14.07
C ALA A 136 6.71 5.98 -13.87
N LEU A 137 7.38 6.84 -14.64
CA LEU A 137 8.80 7.18 -14.45
C LEU A 137 9.07 7.79 -13.06
N SER A 138 8.12 8.55 -12.52
CA SER A 138 8.20 9.12 -11.16
C SER A 138 8.30 8.08 -10.04
N THR A 139 8.04 6.81 -10.34
CA THR A 139 8.18 5.70 -9.38
C THR A 139 9.65 5.35 -9.14
N ILE A 140 10.56 5.70 -10.05
CA ILE A 140 11.99 5.43 -9.91
C ILE A 140 12.54 6.24 -8.73
N SER A 141 13.17 5.56 -7.78
CA SER A 141 13.77 6.22 -6.62
C SER A 141 14.81 7.26 -7.04
N LYS A 142 14.70 8.46 -6.49
CA LYS A 142 15.62 9.61 -6.68
C LYS A 142 15.64 10.23 -8.07
N ILE A 143 14.71 9.89 -8.96
CA ILE A 143 14.55 10.62 -10.23
C ILE A 143 13.99 12.02 -9.98
N SER A 144 14.48 13.02 -10.71
CA SER A 144 13.95 14.38 -10.66
C SER A 144 12.90 14.65 -11.74
N ASP A 145 12.00 15.60 -11.50
CA ASP A 145 11.01 16.04 -12.51
C ASP A 145 11.67 16.54 -13.80
N GLY A 146 12.86 17.13 -13.68
CA GLY A 146 13.67 17.56 -14.82
C GLY A 146 14.19 16.39 -15.66
N GLU A 147 14.68 15.32 -15.02
CA GLU A 147 15.08 14.10 -15.72
C GLU A 147 13.87 13.43 -16.39
N ILE A 148 12.73 13.35 -15.72
CA ILE A 148 11.50 12.80 -16.31
C ILE A 148 11.09 13.59 -17.56
N ALA A 149 11.04 14.92 -17.47
CA ALA A 149 10.69 15.78 -18.59
C ALA A 149 11.66 15.62 -19.77
N SER A 150 12.97 15.52 -19.47
CA SER A 150 14.00 15.28 -20.48
C SER A 150 13.84 13.91 -21.15
N ILE A 151 13.59 12.86 -20.36
CA ILE A 151 13.32 11.50 -20.87
C ILE A 151 12.13 11.52 -21.81
N ILE A 152 11.02 12.16 -21.44
CA ILE A 152 9.80 12.22 -22.26
C ILE A 152 10.04 13.02 -23.54
N ALA A 153 10.71 14.17 -23.46
CA ALA A 153 11.02 15.01 -24.61
C ALA A 153 11.98 14.34 -25.61
N GLY A 154 12.86 13.47 -25.14
CA GLY A 154 13.84 12.75 -25.95
C GLY A 154 13.31 11.49 -26.66
N ARG A 155 12.01 11.17 -26.58
CA ARG A 155 11.43 9.98 -27.22
C ARG A 155 11.26 10.11 -28.74
N PRO A 156 11.15 9.00 -29.48
CA PRO A 156 11.43 7.62 -29.06
C PRO A 156 12.93 7.33 -29.07
N TYR A 157 13.36 6.42 -28.21
CA TYR A 157 14.72 5.89 -28.13
C TYR A 157 14.86 4.59 -28.91
N THR A 158 15.99 4.41 -29.58
CA THR A 158 16.28 3.21 -30.39
C THR A 158 17.15 2.18 -29.68
N ASP A 159 18.06 2.62 -28.81
CA ASP A 159 18.91 1.76 -28.00
C ASP A 159 19.30 2.45 -26.67
N LEU A 160 20.10 1.76 -25.84
CA LEU A 160 20.54 2.29 -24.55
C LEU A 160 21.52 3.48 -24.71
N SER A 161 22.34 3.47 -25.77
CA SER A 161 23.27 4.57 -26.03
C SER A 161 22.53 5.84 -26.41
N ASP A 162 21.55 5.73 -27.31
CA ASP A 162 20.67 6.82 -27.71
C ASP A 162 19.96 7.43 -26.50
N PHE A 163 19.46 6.58 -25.59
CA PHE A 163 18.86 7.02 -24.34
C PHE A 163 19.83 7.82 -23.46
N VAL A 164 21.04 7.30 -23.20
CA VAL A 164 22.02 7.97 -22.32
C VAL A 164 22.44 9.32 -22.89
N HIS A 165 22.65 9.42 -24.21
CA HIS A 165 23.09 10.66 -24.85
C HIS A 165 21.97 11.71 -24.96
N ARG A 166 20.74 11.31 -25.32
CA ARG A 166 19.63 12.25 -25.55
C ARG A 166 18.85 12.61 -24.29
N SER A 167 18.65 11.67 -23.37
CA SER A 167 17.88 11.94 -22.15
C SER A 167 18.66 12.76 -21.13
N GLY A 168 19.99 12.65 -21.12
CA GLY A 168 20.83 13.28 -20.09
C GLY A 168 20.57 12.75 -18.67
N SER A 169 19.89 11.60 -18.55
CA SER A 169 19.55 10.98 -17.26
C SER A 169 20.82 10.62 -16.49
N SER A 170 20.77 10.76 -15.17
CA SER A 170 21.89 10.36 -14.34
C SER A 170 22.13 8.84 -14.36
N ALA A 171 23.38 8.46 -14.09
CA ALA A 171 23.78 7.06 -14.01
C ALA A 171 22.91 6.22 -13.04
N PRO A 172 22.63 6.68 -11.80
CA PRO A 172 21.80 5.89 -10.87
C PRO A 172 20.36 5.70 -11.34
N VAL A 173 19.79 6.69 -12.04
CA VAL A 173 18.44 6.61 -12.61
C VAL A 173 18.43 5.62 -13.78
N THR A 174 19.42 5.69 -14.66
CA THR A 174 19.57 4.77 -15.80
C THR A 174 19.79 3.34 -15.33
N GLU A 175 20.65 3.12 -14.34
CA GLU A 175 20.86 1.81 -13.70
C GLU A 175 19.56 1.26 -13.11
N SER A 176 18.80 2.11 -12.39
CA SER A 176 17.51 1.73 -11.81
C SER A 176 16.48 1.38 -12.89
N ALA A 177 16.44 2.13 -14.00
CA ALA A 177 15.58 1.86 -15.14
C ALA A 177 15.96 0.52 -15.82
N ILE A 178 17.25 0.21 -16.00
CA ILE A 178 17.71 -1.08 -16.51
C ILE A 178 17.31 -2.23 -15.59
N LEU A 179 17.61 -2.12 -14.30
CA LEU A 179 17.34 -3.16 -13.30
C LEU A 179 15.85 -3.48 -13.16
N THR A 180 14.98 -2.48 -13.37
CA THR A 180 13.52 -2.60 -13.26
C THR A 180 12.84 -2.98 -14.58
N GLY A 181 13.59 -3.11 -15.68
CA GLY A 181 13.09 -3.61 -16.96
C GLY A 181 12.58 -2.54 -17.92
N ALA A 182 12.91 -1.26 -17.71
CA ALA A 182 12.47 -0.16 -18.57
C ALA A 182 12.91 -0.28 -20.03
N PHE A 183 13.92 -1.11 -20.30
CA PHE A 183 14.52 -1.33 -21.60
C PHE A 183 14.23 -2.72 -22.18
N ASP A 184 13.47 -3.58 -21.49
CA ASP A 184 13.27 -4.97 -21.90
C ASP A 184 12.58 -5.08 -23.28
N ARG A 185 11.68 -4.15 -23.62
CA ARG A 185 11.05 -4.08 -24.95
C ARG A 185 12.02 -3.62 -26.04
N LEU A 186 12.97 -2.75 -25.68
CA LEU A 186 13.96 -2.21 -26.61
C LEU A 186 15.03 -3.27 -26.94
N HIS A 187 15.37 -4.12 -25.97
CA HIS A 187 16.42 -5.13 -26.05
C HIS A 187 15.88 -6.51 -25.68
N SER A 188 15.04 -7.09 -26.54
CA SER A 188 14.45 -8.42 -26.31
C SER A 188 15.47 -9.55 -26.26
N ASP A 189 16.61 -9.37 -26.94
CA ASP A 189 17.60 -10.42 -27.17
C ASP A 189 18.76 -10.38 -26.15
N LEU A 190 18.72 -9.43 -25.21
CA LEU A 190 19.81 -9.16 -24.27
C LEU A 190 19.33 -9.17 -22.83
N ASN A 191 20.22 -9.55 -21.92
CA ASN A 191 19.92 -9.58 -20.51
C ASN A 191 20.12 -8.19 -19.88
N ARG A 192 19.35 -7.87 -18.83
CA ARG A 192 19.54 -6.66 -18.02
C ARG A 192 20.99 -6.50 -17.52
N ARG A 193 21.69 -7.61 -17.25
CA ARG A 193 23.12 -7.61 -16.86
C ARG A 193 24.04 -7.17 -18.00
N ASP A 194 23.73 -7.53 -19.24
CA ASP A 194 24.46 -7.05 -20.43
C ASP A 194 24.30 -5.53 -20.58
N LEU A 195 23.08 -5.02 -20.35
CA LEU A 195 22.79 -3.59 -20.39
C LEU A 195 23.55 -2.79 -19.30
N LEU A 196 23.74 -3.36 -18.11
CA LEU A 196 24.54 -2.73 -17.04
C LEU A 196 26.03 -2.66 -17.38
N LEU A 197 26.57 -3.71 -18.01
CA LEU A 197 27.94 -3.70 -18.50
C LEU A 197 28.11 -2.65 -19.59
N HIS A 198 27.16 -2.58 -20.52
CA HIS A 198 27.17 -1.57 -21.58
C HIS A 198 27.07 -0.15 -21.04
N LEU A 199 26.24 0.11 -20.03
CA LEU A 199 26.19 1.39 -19.33
C LEU A 199 27.56 1.77 -18.76
N SER A 200 28.27 0.80 -18.15
CA SER A 200 29.61 1.02 -17.60
C SER A 200 30.63 1.38 -18.69
N ASP A 201 30.51 0.78 -19.88
CA ASP A 201 31.37 1.10 -21.03
C ASP A 201 31.04 2.48 -21.63
N LEU A 202 29.76 2.86 -21.67
CA LEU A 202 29.32 4.19 -22.10
C LEU A 202 29.82 5.29 -21.18
N GLU A 203 29.84 5.07 -19.86
CA GLU A 203 30.35 6.03 -18.87
C GLU A 203 31.87 6.23 -18.93
N ARG A 204 32.60 5.16 -19.27
CA ARG A 204 34.05 5.21 -19.47
C ARG A 204 34.43 5.84 -20.79
N SER A 205 33.52 5.83 -21.77
CA SER A 205 33.75 6.44 -23.07
C SER A 205 33.83 7.97 -22.93
N PRO A 206 34.85 8.64 -23.50
CA PRO A 206 35.07 10.08 -23.35
C PRO A 206 34.05 10.95 -24.13
N ASN A 207 33.00 10.36 -24.70
CA ASN A 207 31.97 11.03 -25.52
C ASN A 207 30.95 11.85 -24.69
N LYS A 208 31.32 12.43 -23.55
CA LYS A 208 30.53 13.53 -22.99
C LYS A 208 30.68 14.70 -23.94
N ALA A 209 29.65 14.95 -24.75
CA ALA A 209 29.61 16.05 -25.71
C ALA A 209 29.97 17.38 -25.01
N ILE A 210 31.23 17.80 -25.16
CA ILE A 210 31.68 19.12 -24.74
C ILE A 210 31.08 20.08 -25.77
N SER A 211 30.01 20.77 -25.39
CA SER A 211 29.43 21.84 -26.18
C SER A 211 30.48 22.94 -26.38
N GLY A 212 31.09 22.99 -27.57
CA GLY A 212 31.85 24.16 -28.03
C GLY A 212 33.28 23.96 -28.51
N ALA A 213 33.84 22.74 -28.56
CA ALA A 213 35.23 22.56 -29.03
C ALA A 213 35.38 21.40 -30.01
N GLN A 214 35.56 21.77 -31.29
CA GLN A 214 36.08 20.96 -32.41
C GLN A 214 35.32 19.66 -32.74
N MET A 215 35.28 19.31 -34.03
CA MET A 215 34.75 18.02 -34.47
C MET A 215 35.62 16.89 -33.90
N ASN A 216 35.28 16.41 -32.71
CA ASN A 216 35.74 15.12 -32.25
C ASN A 216 35.24 14.10 -33.27
N LEU A 217 36.15 13.32 -33.86
CA LEU A 217 35.78 12.11 -34.59
C LEU A 217 34.81 11.35 -33.70
N ALA A 218 33.53 11.28 -34.09
CA ALA A 218 32.53 10.56 -33.35
C ALA A 218 32.92 9.08 -33.38
N PHE A 219 33.64 8.62 -32.35
CA PHE A 219 33.81 7.20 -32.12
C PHE A 219 32.41 6.65 -31.94
N ALA A 220 32.03 5.71 -32.81
CA ALA A 220 30.77 4.99 -32.68
C ALA A 220 30.69 4.44 -31.24
N PRO A 221 29.52 4.53 -30.59
CA PRO A 221 29.36 3.97 -29.26
C PRO A 221 29.79 2.49 -29.27
N PRO A 222 30.40 1.99 -28.17
CA PRO A 222 30.81 0.60 -28.08
C PRO A 222 29.63 -0.30 -28.45
N ALA A 223 29.89 -1.30 -29.29
CA ALA A 223 28.86 -2.23 -29.73
C ALA A 223 28.26 -2.94 -28.51
N LEU A 224 26.93 -3.00 -28.47
CA LEU A 224 26.20 -3.74 -27.46
C LEU A 224 26.34 -5.24 -27.78
N ILE A 225 27.13 -5.96 -26.97
CA ILE A 225 27.44 -7.38 -27.18
C ILE A 225 26.92 -8.17 -25.98
N SER A 226 26.26 -9.30 -26.23
CA SER A 226 25.86 -10.21 -25.14
C SER A 226 27.11 -10.77 -24.46
N SER A 227 27.17 -10.65 -23.13
CA SER A 227 28.28 -11.15 -22.32
C SER A 227 28.23 -12.66 -22.09
N GLY A 228 27.10 -13.31 -22.42
CA GLY A 228 26.83 -14.72 -22.10
C GLY A 228 26.56 -14.97 -20.60
N LEU A 229 26.45 -13.92 -19.78
CA LEU A 229 26.04 -14.05 -18.38
C LEU A 229 24.59 -14.52 -18.29
N PRO A 230 24.25 -15.35 -17.28
CA PRO A 230 22.87 -15.76 -17.08
C PRO A 230 22.01 -14.54 -16.74
N GLY A 231 20.80 -14.50 -17.27
CA GLY A 231 19.80 -13.50 -16.95
C GLY A 231 19.47 -13.47 -15.46
N MET A 232 18.83 -12.38 -15.01
CA MET A 232 18.34 -12.29 -13.64
C MET A 232 17.21 -13.30 -13.42
N ASN A 233 17.25 -13.99 -12.28
CA ASN A 233 16.12 -14.83 -11.89
C ASN A 233 14.94 -13.95 -11.41
N SER A 234 13.75 -14.53 -11.33
CA SER A 234 12.54 -13.80 -10.94
C SER A 234 12.64 -13.17 -9.54
N ALA A 235 13.29 -13.85 -8.59
CA ALA A 235 13.49 -13.32 -7.24
C ALA A 235 14.47 -12.13 -7.19
N GLU A 236 15.50 -12.12 -8.03
CA GLU A 236 16.43 -10.99 -8.22
C GLU A 236 15.72 -9.80 -8.87
N SER A 237 14.95 -10.04 -9.93
CA SER A 237 14.18 -8.99 -10.59
C SER A 237 13.21 -8.33 -9.62
N VAL A 238 12.37 -9.10 -8.91
CA VAL A 238 11.42 -8.53 -7.93
C VAL A 238 12.12 -7.81 -6.79
N ARG A 239 13.29 -8.29 -6.34
CA ARG A 239 14.08 -7.57 -5.33
C ARG A 239 14.49 -6.18 -5.84
N HIS A 240 14.96 -6.08 -7.08
CA HIS A 240 15.29 -4.79 -7.68
C HIS A 240 14.06 -3.91 -7.87
N GLU A 241 12.91 -4.47 -8.26
CA GLU A 241 11.64 -3.72 -8.34
C GLU A 241 11.30 -3.09 -6.98
N VAL A 242 11.34 -3.86 -5.89
CA VAL A 242 11.03 -3.37 -4.55
C VAL A 242 12.07 -2.36 -4.05
N GLU A 243 13.37 -2.60 -4.26
CA GLU A 243 14.44 -1.70 -3.82
C GLU A 243 14.47 -0.38 -4.59
N ARG A 244 14.17 -0.40 -5.89
CA ARG A 244 14.31 0.77 -6.78
C ARG A 244 13.00 1.51 -7.02
N LEU A 245 11.86 0.82 -7.00
CA LEU A 245 10.53 1.40 -7.23
C LEU A 245 9.65 1.42 -5.98
N GLY A 246 9.96 0.59 -4.97
CA GLY A 246 9.09 0.41 -3.80
C GLY A 246 7.83 -0.41 -4.06
N ILE A 247 7.77 -1.08 -5.21
CA ILE A 247 6.67 -1.94 -5.64
C ILE A 247 7.23 -3.24 -6.22
N ASP A 248 6.55 -4.34 -5.99
CA ASP A 248 6.73 -5.58 -6.72
C ASP A 248 5.77 -5.58 -7.92
N MET A 249 6.27 -5.64 -9.15
CA MET A 249 5.47 -5.59 -10.38
C MET A 249 5.24 -7.00 -10.93
N SER A 250 6.30 -7.80 -11.01
CA SER A 250 6.28 -9.09 -11.71
C SER A 250 5.59 -10.19 -10.89
N HIS A 251 5.95 -10.33 -9.61
CA HIS A 251 5.40 -11.34 -8.69
C HIS A 251 5.28 -10.76 -7.29
N HIS A 252 4.26 -11.18 -6.54
CA HIS A 252 4.16 -10.81 -5.14
C HIS A 252 5.25 -11.50 -4.30
N LEU A 253 5.88 -10.80 -3.35
CA LEU A 253 7.03 -11.33 -2.59
C LEU A 253 6.73 -12.63 -1.83
N ILE A 254 5.47 -12.85 -1.43
CA ILE A 254 5.05 -14.05 -0.71
C ILE A 254 4.99 -15.29 -1.63
N GLU A 255 4.86 -15.11 -2.95
CA GLU A 255 4.80 -16.23 -3.91
C GLU A 255 6.06 -17.10 -3.86
N PHE A 256 7.23 -16.49 -3.63
CA PHE A 256 8.51 -17.21 -3.48
C PHE A 256 8.58 -18.12 -2.25
N TYR A 257 7.63 -17.98 -1.31
CA TYR A 257 7.53 -18.78 -0.10
C TYR A 257 6.34 -19.75 -0.15
N SER A 258 5.63 -19.83 -1.28
CA SER A 258 4.37 -20.58 -1.40
C SER A 258 4.50 -22.06 -1.03
N ASP A 259 5.53 -22.76 -1.50
CA ASP A 259 5.76 -24.17 -1.17
C ASP A 259 5.93 -24.39 0.34
N PHE A 260 6.73 -23.55 0.98
CA PHE A 260 6.93 -23.56 2.43
C PHE A 260 5.63 -23.26 3.18
N LEU A 261 4.90 -22.22 2.75
CA LEU A 261 3.65 -21.81 3.37
C LEU A 261 2.58 -22.90 3.25
N ASN A 262 2.50 -23.58 2.11
CA ASN A 262 1.62 -24.73 1.91
C ASN A 262 2.04 -25.90 2.81
N ALA A 263 3.34 -26.20 2.93
CA ALA A 263 3.86 -27.28 3.75
C ALA A 263 3.55 -27.10 5.25
N ILE A 264 3.58 -25.86 5.75
CA ILE A 264 3.24 -25.56 7.15
C ILE A 264 1.74 -25.34 7.39
N GLY A 265 0.91 -25.42 6.35
CA GLY A 265 -0.53 -25.19 6.45
C GLY A 265 -0.91 -23.75 6.77
N ALA A 266 -0.16 -22.76 6.25
CA ALA A 266 -0.52 -21.36 6.38
C ALA A 266 -1.80 -21.05 5.60
N VAL A 267 -2.69 -20.28 6.22
CA VAL A 267 -3.99 -19.89 5.67
C VAL A 267 -3.85 -18.57 4.93
N ARG A 268 -4.37 -18.51 3.71
CA ARG A 268 -4.40 -17.28 2.91
C ARG A 268 -5.42 -16.30 3.48
N SER A 269 -5.17 -15.01 3.34
CA SER A 269 -6.06 -13.93 3.78
C SER A 269 -7.49 -14.10 3.25
N SER A 270 -7.62 -14.51 1.99
CA SER A 270 -8.91 -14.78 1.33
C SER A 270 -9.71 -15.93 1.97
N GLN A 271 -9.03 -16.92 2.56
CA GLN A 271 -9.64 -18.09 3.20
C GLN A 271 -9.97 -17.86 4.69
N LEU A 272 -9.46 -16.78 5.28
CA LEU A 272 -9.75 -16.46 6.68
C LEU A 272 -11.25 -16.29 6.92
N LEU A 273 -11.97 -15.69 5.97
CA LEU A 273 -13.41 -15.46 6.10
C LEU A 273 -14.24 -16.76 6.22
N ASP A 274 -13.73 -17.88 5.70
CA ASP A 274 -14.39 -19.19 5.79
C ASP A 274 -13.98 -19.96 7.05
N THR A 275 -12.99 -19.46 7.79
CA THR A 275 -12.49 -20.11 8.99
C THR A 275 -13.42 -19.87 10.19
N ARG A 276 -13.67 -20.93 10.97
CA ARG A 276 -14.48 -20.85 12.21
C ARG A 276 -13.78 -19.98 13.26
N SER A 277 -14.54 -19.14 13.96
CA SER A 277 -14.02 -18.37 15.10
C SER A 277 -13.44 -19.30 16.18
N GLY A 278 -12.32 -18.90 16.77
CA GLY A 278 -11.60 -19.70 17.78
C GLY A 278 -10.62 -20.72 17.20
N SER A 279 -10.52 -20.81 15.87
CA SER A 279 -9.54 -21.71 15.23
C SER A 279 -8.13 -21.13 15.32
N SER A 280 -7.16 -21.98 15.60
CA SER A 280 -5.73 -21.64 15.51
C SER A 280 -5.31 -21.63 14.04
N VAL A 281 -4.71 -20.53 13.59
CA VAL A 281 -4.25 -20.34 12.21
C VAL A 281 -2.82 -19.80 12.18
N LEU A 282 -2.14 -20.10 11.08
CA LEU A 282 -0.89 -19.45 10.68
C LEU A 282 -1.20 -18.55 9.48
N VAL A 283 -0.77 -17.30 9.53
CA VAL A 283 -0.86 -16.36 8.40
C VAL A 283 0.51 -15.78 8.13
N ALA A 284 0.85 -15.58 6.88
CA ALA A 284 2.10 -14.97 6.47
C ALA A 284 1.83 -13.79 5.54
N GLY A 285 2.68 -12.78 5.61
CA GLY A 285 2.54 -11.63 4.74
C GLY A 285 3.61 -10.58 4.96
N ILE A 286 3.59 -9.57 4.09
CA ILE A 286 4.42 -8.39 4.18
C ILE A 286 3.71 -7.37 5.08
N LYS A 287 4.42 -6.81 6.04
CA LYS A 287 3.94 -5.77 6.95
C LYS A 287 3.49 -4.51 6.18
N VAL A 288 2.19 -4.22 6.22
CA VAL A 288 1.58 -3.02 5.62
C VAL A 288 1.61 -1.87 6.61
N ALA A 289 0.99 -2.10 7.77
CA ALA A 289 0.81 -1.08 8.79
C ALA A 289 0.99 -1.72 10.18
N MET A 290 1.52 -0.92 11.10
CA MET A 290 1.59 -1.27 12.51
C MET A 290 1.14 -0.07 13.34
N GLN A 291 0.18 -0.28 14.23
CA GLN A 291 -0.35 0.76 15.10
C GLN A 291 -0.28 0.32 16.56
N THR A 292 0.12 1.25 17.43
CA THR A 292 0.14 1.05 18.89
C THR A 292 -0.65 2.15 19.58
N PRO A 293 -1.98 2.15 19.46
CA PRO A 293 -2.80 3.20 20.06
C PRO A 293 -2.70 3.15 21.59
N PRO A 294 -2.72 4.32 22.27
CA PRO A 294 -2.75 4.38 23.72
C PRO A 294 -4.09 3.83 24.22
N VAL A 295 -4.04 2.89 25.17
CA VAL A 295 -5.25 2.37 25.82
C VAL A 295 -5.29 2.80 27.28
N ARG A 296 -6.51 3.03 27.78
CA ARG A 296 -6.79 3.51 29.14
C ARG A 296 -6.21 2.61 30.25
N SER A 297 -6.00 1.33 29.97
CA SER A 297 -5.42 0.35 30.90
C SER A 297 -3.90 0.47 31.06
N GLY A 298 -3.22 1.29 30.25
CA GLY A 298 -1.76 1.42 30.24
C GLY A 298 -1.01 0.26 29.54
N LYS A 299 -1.70 -0.84 29.22
CA LYS A 299 -1.12 -2.00 28.53
C LYS A 299 -1.01 -1.74 27.03
N ARG A 300 0.16 -1.82 26.42
CA ARG A 300 0.28 -1.61 24.97
C ARG A 300 -0.43 -2.73 24.19
N VAL A 301 -1.06 -2.39 23.07
CA VAL A 301 -1.61 -3.34 22.08
C VAL A 301 -1.00 -2.99 20.74
N ILE A 302 -0.48 -3.99 20.01
CA ILE A 302 0.03 -3.83 18.65
C ILE A 302 -1.01 -4.38 17.68
N PHE A 303 -1.51 -3.52 16.81
CA PHE A 303 -2.28 -3.92 15.64
C PHE A 303 -1.32 -4.00 14.44
N LEU A 304 -1.33 -5.14 13.77
CA LEU A 304 -0.49 -5.46 12.63
C LEU A 304 -1.38 -5.86 11.47
N THR A 305 -1.20 -5.19 10.33
CA THR A 305 -1.83 -5.59 9.07
C THR A 305 -0.77 -6.23 8.18
N LEU A 306 -1.02 -7.46 7.76
CA LEU A 306 -0.18 -8.22 6.84
C LEU A 306 -0.90 -8.41 5.51
N ASP A 307 -0.14 -8.37 4.44
CA ASP A 307 -0.63 -8.57 3.08
C ASP A 307 0.09 -9.75 2.43
N ASP A 308 -0.69 -10.66 1.86
CA ASP A 308 -0.23 -11.90 1.25
C ASP A 308 -0.44 -11.95 -0.27
N GLY A 309 -0.85 -10.83 -0.88
CA GLY A 309 -1.19 -10.70 -2.30
C GLY A 309 -2.63 -11.08 -2.62
N TYR A 310 -3.29 -11.86 -1.75
CA TYR A 310 -4.70 -12.22 -1.88
C TYR A 310 -5.62 -11.32 -1.04
N GLY A 311 -5.04 -10.47 -0.20
CA GLY A 311 -5.74 -9.53 0.65
C GLY A 311 -4.97 -9.22 1.94
N CYS A 312 -5.55 -8.33 2.73
CA CYS A 312 -5.02 -7.98 4.05
C CYS A 312 -5.58 -8.89 5.14
N SER A 313 -4.74 -9.22 6.12
CA SER A 313 -5.13 -9.88 7.36
C SER A 313 -4.70 -9.04 8.57
N ASP A 314 -5.63 -8.82 9.48
CA ASP A 314 -5.40 -8.01 10.68
C ASP A 314 -5.16 -8.88 11.91
N SER A 315 -4.04 -8.62 12.58
CA SER A 315 -3.62 -9.30 13.79
C SER A 315 -3.45 -8.33 14.95
N ALA A 316 -3.96 -8.69 16.13
CA ALA A 316 -3.81 -7.92 17.36
C ALA A 316 -2.97 -8.70 18.38
N PHE A 317 -1.85 -8.12 18.81
CA PHE A 317 -0.97 -8.65 19.85
C PHE A 317 -1.21 -7.87 21.14
N PHE A 318 -1.71 -8.57 22.17
CA PHE A 318 -1.92 -8.02 23.51
C PHE A 318 -0.65 -8.12 24.35
N SER A 319 -0.61 -7.43 25.50
CA SER A 319 0.57 -7.34 26.38
C SER A 319 1.29 -8.67 26.60
N ASP A 320 0.52 -9.72 26.82
CA ASP A 320 1.05 -11.03 27.21
C ASP A 320 1.79 -11.72 26.07
N ALA A 321 1.46 -11.39 24.81
CA ALA A 321 2.11 -11.90 23.61
C ALA A 321 3.19 -10.96 23.06
N GLN A 322 3.33 -9.73 23.59
CA GLN A 322 4.31 -8.77 23.07
C GLN A 322 5.73 -9.02 23.59
N THR A 323 5.87 -9.42 24.86
CA THR A 323 7.16 -9.53 25.54
C THR A 323 8.17 -10.36 24.76
N ASP A 324 7.71 -11.44 24.11
CA ASP A 324 8.59 -12.39 23.43
C ASP A 324 8.79 -12.06 21.94
N PHE A 325 7.88 -11.31 21.31
CA PHE A 325 7.83 -11.13 19.85
C PHE A 325 7.92 -9.68 19.37
N ALA A 326 7.97 -8.70 20.29
CA ALA A 326 8.01 -7.28 19.93
C ALA A 326 9.18 -6.94 19.02
N SER A 327 10.39 -7.45 19.30
CA SER A 327 11.58 -7.18 18.49
C SER A 327 11.39 -7.60 17.03
N THR A 328 10.89 -8.82 16.79
CA THR A 328 10.58 -9.35 15.47
C THR A 328 9.52 -8.53 14.76
N LEU A 329 8.44 -8.15 15.45
CA LEU A 329 7.37 -7.33 14.87
C LEU A 329 7.91 -6.00 14.34
N TYR A 330 8.78 -5.32 15.09
CA TYR A 330 9.37 -4.04 14.68
C TYR A 330 10.42 -4.19 13.59
N SER A 331 11.34 -5.15 13.71
CA SER A 331 12.49 -5.28 12.80
C SER A 331 12.17 -5.91 11.45
N SER A 332 11.19 -6.84 11.41
CA SER A 332 10.96 -7.68 10.22
C SER A 332 9.89 -7.08 9.32
N SER A 333 10.12 -7.11 8.01
CA SER A 333 9.13 -6.72 6.99
C SER A 333 8.24 -7.88 6.57
N LEU A 334 8.80 -9.09 6.49
CA LEU A 334 8.10 -10.34 6.19
C LEU A 334 7.87 -11.10 7.48
N LEU A 335 6.61 -11.40 7.80
CA LEU A 335 6.22 -11.99 9.06
C LEU A 335 5.38 -13.25 8.85
N LEU A 336 5.65 -14.25 9.67
CA LEU A 336 4.78 -15.41 9.90
C LEU A 336 4.14 -15.25 11.28
N VAL A 337 2.82 -15.21 11.34
CA VAL A 337 2.05 -14.98 12.57
C VAL A 337 1.19 -16.19 12.88
N ARG A 338 1.29 -16.69 14.11
CA ARG A 338 0.35 -17.66 14.67
C ARG A 338 -0.67 -16.95 15.53
N GLY A 339 -1.94 -17.26 15.36
CA GLY A 339 -2.97 -16.69 16.21
C GLY A 339 -4.28 -17.44 16.19
N VAL A 340 -5.23 -16.91 16.98
CA VAL A 340 -6.57 -17.45 17.09
C VAL A 340 -7.55 -16.49 16.42
N THR A 341 -8.36 -17.01 15.51
CA THR A 341 -9.36 -16.21 14.80
C THR A 341 -10.47 -15.72 15.73
N ARG A 342 -10.93 -14.50 15.52
CA ARG A 342 -12.05 -13.87 16.22
C ARG A 342 -12.97 -13.21 15.20
N ARG A 343 -14.25 -13.57 15.22
CA ARG A 343 -15.27 -12.92 14.40
C ARG A 343 -15.98 -11.82 15.18
N THR A 344 -16.15 -10.67 14.55
CA THR A 344 -16.87 -9.50 15.09
C THR A 344 -18.09 -9.10 14.23
N GLY A 345 -18.32 -9.77 13.10
CA GLY A 345 -19.48 -9.55 12.24
C GLY A 345 -19.49 -10.49 11.04
N ALA A 346 -20.38 -10.25 10.08
CA ALA A 346 -20.52 -11.11 8.89
C ALA A 346 -19.20 -11.22 8.09
N ARG A 347 -18.52 -10.10 7.85
CA ARG A 347 -17.21 -10.02 7.17
C ARG A 347 -16.07 -9.56 8.07
N GLY A 348 -16.31 -9.44 9.38
CA GLY A 348 -15.30 -9.01 10.34
C GLY A 348 -14.57 -10.21 10.93
N ILE A 349 -13.37 -10.50 10.44
CA ILE A 349 -12.46 -11.47 11.06
C ILE A 349 -11.14 -10.79 11.43
N SER A 350 -10.67 -11.05 12.63
CA SER A 350 -9.35 -10.62 13.10
C SER A 350 -8.63 -11.77 13.79
N ILE A 351 -7.32 -11.66 13.93
CA ILE A 351 -6.49 -12.69 14.53
C ILE A 351 -5.94 -12.16 15.84
N ARG A 352 -6.15 -12.88 16.95
CA ARG A 352 -5.40 -12.63 18.18
C ARG A 352 -4.04 -13.29 18.04
N GLY A 353 -2.99 -12.49 17.88
CA GLY A 353 -1.62 -12.96 17.74
C GLY A 353 -1.12 -13.64 19.02
N THR A 354 -0.53 -14.83 18.85
CA THR A 354 0.07 -15.66 19.92
C THR A 354 1.54 -15.97 19.67
N GLY A 355 2.04 -15.72 18.45
CA GLY A 355 3.44 -15.86 18.08
C GLY A 355 3.72 -15.16 16.76
N ALA A 356 4.94 -14.66 16.59
CA ALA A 356 5.41 -14.06 15.35
C ALA A 356 6.88 -14.42 15.09
N TRP A 357 7.21 -14.71 13.83
CA TRP A 357 8.57 -15.05 13.39
C TRP A 357 8.91 -14.30 12.11
N ASP A 358 10.20 -14.04 11.86
CA ASP A 358 10.65 -13.58 10.55
C ASP A 358 10.46 -14.71 9.54
N LEU A 359 9.71 -14.43 8.48
CA LEU A 359 9.39 -15.42 7.45
C LEU A 359 10.64 -15.94 6.73
N ARG A 360 11.65 -15.08 6.51
CA ARG A 360 12.90 -15.45 5.82
C ARG A 360 13.69 -16.44 6.64
N ALA A 361 13.87 -16.17 7.93
CA ALA A 361 14.58 -17.07 8.84
C ALA A 361 13.86 -18.43 8.98
N ALA A 362 12.53 -18.41 9.04
CA ALA A 362 11.73 -19.63 9.07
C ALA A 362 11.89 -20.47 7.79
N TYR A 363 11.89 -19.80 6.63
CA TYR A 363 12.08 -20.45 5.33
C TYR A 363 13.49 -21.05 5.17
N GLU A 364 14.53 -20.32 5.56
CA GLU A 364 15.92 -20.82 5.52
C GLU A 364 16.09 -22.07 6.38
N THR A 365 15.48 -22.08 7.57
CA THR A 365 15.49 -23.24 8.47
C THR A 365 14.78 -24.44 7.85
N TRP A 366 13.67 -24.21 7.14
CA TRP A 366 12.93 -25.27 6.44
C TRP A 366 13.73 -25.84 5.27
N ARG A 367 14.30 -24.98 4.42
CA ARG A 367 15.15 -25.40 3.31
C ARG A 367 16.36 -26.22 3.76
N ALA A 368 17.01 -25.82 4.86
CA ALA A 368 18.14 -26.55 5.42
C ALA A 368 17.75 -27.96 5.92
N LYS A 369 16.54 -28.11 6.45
CA LYS A 369 16.03 -29.42 6.87
C LYS A 369 15.69 -30.32 5.69
N GLU A 370 15.07 -29.79 4.65
CA GLU A 370 14.80 -30.56 3.42
C GLU A 370 16.09 -31.02 2.73
N SER A 371 17.11 -30.18 2.65
CA SER A 371 18.40 -30.59 2.09
C SER A 371 19.11 -31.68 2.90
N THR A 372 18.83 -31.76 4.21
CA THR A 372 19.40 -32.78 5.09
C THR A 372 18.64 -34.11 5.00
N LEU A 373 17.36 -34.09 4.62
CA LEU A 373 16.53 -35.29 4.41
C LEU A 373 16.69 -35.90 3.01
N ALA A 374 17.29 -35.16 2.07
CA ALA A 374 17.53 -35.60 0.69
C ALA A 374 18.92 -36.26 0.46
N ILE A 375 19.72 -36.43 1.52
CA ILE A 375 20.99 -37.17 1.57
C ILE A 375 20.77 -38.40 2.46
#